data_AF-A0A925XNW4-F1
#
_entry.id   AF-A0A925XNW4-F1
#
_cell.length_a   1.000
_cell.length_b   1.000
_cell.length_c   1.000
_cell.angle_alpha   90.00
_cell.angle_beta   90.00
_cell.angle_gamma   90.00
#
_symmetry.space_group_name_H-M   'P 1'
#
loop_
_entity.id
_entity.type
_entity.pdbx_description
1 polymer ?
#
loop_
_entity_poly.entity_id
_entity_poly.type
_entity_poly.pdbx_seq_one_letter_code
_entity_poly.pdbx_strand_id
1 'polypeptide(L)'
;FINLNPLLRMDGYYLLSDWLEIPNLRKRATDYWMQHVRWLLWGAPRPHPVERGRALLIYGMLIWMFALVFLDLVFLGLVQFVSSQLGLLGLSFMLLLLFIALKRVFRGFFGGEFRKMITTRPQRTATWAFGTLGVLALLFLVPLPYVVNGNFEVRPGTRTEVHAPVSGFLKLVHREEGDRVTPDETIVELDVPDLGSQLKRKRAEVQEVEATLRRLRTGPRPEEVAEQRQRVKRSEGWRDLAQKDLERSRLSLQQDFIRLDQQVLQSDTELKYAVNSVNQAARLYKLGALAGEQYRSEYKRYELSASQLAEAQATKKAREADGVRAAEAELARREKELEDTRATLSLLEAGSRPEDIEAETARRTRLLEELKYLEDQKGKLQVRSMAAGVIATPRLKDRIGQLAEVGSLICVVEDLAVLRVEILIPEEDVAGLQPGQSIELKARALPFDTFDAKVERIAPSALITPDKRQSTITVYCDVANQGEKLKSGMTGMARVYRGYRPFGIILVHKALRYLRTEFWW
;
A
#
# COMPACT_ATOMS: atom_id res chain seq x y z
N PHE A 1 -6.71 62.78 -39.55
CA PHE A 1 -5.93 62.69 -38.30
C PHE A 1 -4.72 63.60 -38.42
N ILE A 2 -4.71 64.72 -37.69
CA ILE A 2 -3.57 65.66 -37.69
C ILE A 2 -2.43 64.97 -36.91
N ASN A 3 -1.30 64.73 -37.57
CA ASN A 3 -0.15 64.12 -36.91
C ASN A 3 0.69 65.20 -36.24
N LEU A 4 0.56 65.32 -34.91
CA LEU A 4 1.22 66.32 -34.08
C LEU A 4 2.70 65.99 -33.78
N ASN A 5 3.28 64.89 -34.29
CA ASN A 5 4.68 64.58 -34.05
C ASN A 5 5.61 65.55 -34.81
N PRO A 6 6.35 66.44 -34.12
CA PRO A 6 7.16 67.45 -34.78
C PRO A 6 8.50 66.90 -35.32
N LEU A 7 8.84 65.65 -35.03
CA LEU A 7 10.11 65.00 -35.43
C LEU A 7 10.01 64.31 -36.79
N LEU A 8 8.78 64.02 -37.24
CA LEU A 8 8.49 63.52 -38.58
C LEU A 8 8.08 64.68 -39.48
N ARG A 9 8.45 64.65 -40.76
CA ARG A 9 8.14 65.72 -41.73
C ARG A 9 6.65 65.67 -42.16
N MET A 10 5.78 65.89 -41.19
CA MET A 10 4.31 65.89 -41.30
C MET A 10 3.77 67.21 -40.72
N ASP A 11 2.46 67.31 -40.46
CA ASP A 11 1.78 68.54 -40.04
C ASP A 11 2.44 69.22 -38.81
N GLY A 12 2.80 68.44 -37.78
CA GLY A 12 3.47 68.95 -36.58
C GLY A 12 4.85 69.55 -36.84
N TYR A 13 5.59 69.07 -37.85
CA TYR A 13 6.89 69.65 -38.22
C TYR A 13 6.74 71.03 -38.85
N TYR A 14 5.76 71.20 -39.75
CA TYR A 14 5.55 72.48 -40.43
C TYR A 14 5.03 73.54 -39.46
N LEU A 15 4.14 73.17 -38.53
CA LEU A 15 3.71 74.04 -37.42
C LEU A 15 4.89 74.51 -36.56
N LEU A 16 5.79 73.60 -36.18
CA LEU A 16 6.98 73.95 -35.39
C LEU A 16 7.98 74.80 -36.19
N SER A 17 8.15 74.51 -37.49
CA SER A 17 9.04 75.26 -38.39
C SER A 17 8.56 76.69 -38.61
N ASP A 18 7.25 76.89 -38.69
CA ASP A 18 6.60 78.19 -38.87
C ASP A 18 6.64 79.00 -37.57
N TRP A 19 6.31 78.36 -36.43
CA TRP A 19 6.41 79.00 -35.09
C TRP A 19 7.83 79.42 -34.74
N LEU A 20 8.84 78.63 -35.15
CA LEU A 20 10.24 78.96 -34.97
C LEU A 20 10.81 79.81 -36.11
N GLU A 21 10.04 80.21 -37.13
CA GLU A 21 10.44 81.02 -38.30
C GLU A 21 11.77 80.57 -38.96
N ILE A 22 12.11 79.29 -38.85
CA ILE A 22 13.36 78.73 -39.40
C ILE A 22 13.01 77.91 -40.64
N PRO A 23 13.34 78.38 -41.86
CA PRO A 23 13.14 77.58 -43.05
C PRO A 23 14.07 76.37 -43.03
N ASN A 24 13.55 75.20 -43.41
CA ASN A 24 14.28 73.93 -43.39
C ASN A 24 14.85 73.55 -42.01
N LEU A 25 14.05 73.76 -40.95
CA LEU A 25 14.40 73.47 -39.54
C LEU A 25 15.10 72.12 -39.35
N ARG A 26 14.58 71.02 -39.93
CA ARG A 26 15.17 69.68 -39.76
C ARG A 26 16.61 69.60 -40.27
N LYS A 27 16.87 70.05 -41.50
CA LYS A 27 18.21 69.98 -42.11
C LYS A 27 19.20 70.85 -41.35
N ARG A 28 18.82 72.09 -41.03
CA ARG A 28 19.66 73.03 -40.26
C ARG A 28 19.96 72.50 -38.86
N ALA A 29 18.97 71.94 -38.17
CA ALA A 29 19.14 71.38 -36.83
C ALA A 29 20.02 70.12 -36.83
N THR A 30 19.83 69.21 -37.77
CA THR A 30 20.68 68.01 -37.90
C THR A 30 22.12 68.37 -38.25
N ASP A 31 22.33 69.34 -39.14
CA ASP A 31 23.67 69.79 -39.53
C ASP A 31 24.37 70.50 -38.36
N TYR A 32 23.65 71.37 -37.65
CA TYR A 32 24.18 72.10 -36.49
C TYR A 32 24.52 71.17 -35.33
N TRP A 33 23.64 70.21 -34.99
CA TRP A 33 23.91 69.15 -34.02
C TRP A 33 25.12 68.32 -34.42
N MET A 34 25.19 67.89 -35.69
CA MET A 34 26.31 67.09 -36.19
C MET A 34 27.64 67.82 -36.12
N GLN A 35 27.68 69.14 -36.39
CA GLN A 35 28.89 69.95 -36.22
C GLN A 35 29.36 70.00 -34.76
N HIS A 36 28.43 70.13 -33.80
CA HIS A 36 28.75 70.10 -32.37
C HIS A 36 29.28 68.74 -31.92
N VAL A 37 28.64 67.66 -32.37
CA VAL A 37 29.09 66.28 -32.10
C VAL A 37 30.48 66.05 -32.67
N ARG A 38 30.76 66.52 -33.89
CA ARG A 38 32.09 66.41 -34.52
C ARG A 38 33.16 67.22 -33.80
N TRP A 39 32.82 68.42 -33.30
CA TRP A 39 33.73 69.24 -32.49
C TRP A 39 34.04 68.57 -31.14
N LEU A 40 33.00 68.03 -30.48
CA LEU A 40 33.15 67.37 -29.18
C LEU A 40 33.96 66.08 -29.30
N LEU A 41 33.55 65.16 -30.18
CA LEU A 41 34.15 63.83 -30.30
C LEU A 41 35.49 63.84 -31.05
N TRP A 42 35.57 64.51 -32.21
CA TRP A 42 36.74 64.42 -33.12
C TRP A 42 37.57 65.70 -33.23
N GLY A 43 37.12 66.80 -32.62
CA GLY A 43 37.86 68.07 -32.61
C GLY A 43 37.76 68.88 -33.90
N ALA A 44 36.69 68.69 -34.68
CA ALA A 44 36.38 69.55 -35.83
C ALA A 44 36.32 71.04 -35.42
N PRO A 45 36.44 72.01 -36.35
CA PRO A 45 36.34 73.43 -36.03
C PRO A 45 35.09 73.76 -35.21
N ARG A 46 35.22 74.63 -34.19
CA ARG A 46 34.11 75.00 -33.31
C ARG A 46 32.99 75.62 -34.17
N PRO A 47 31.75 75.12 -34.08
CA PRO A 47 30.64 75.67 -34.85
C PRO A 47 30.38 77.13 -34.46
N HIS A 48 30.12 77.97 -35.46
CA HIS A 48 29.80 79.38 -35.23
C HIS A 48 28.41 79.52 -34.58
N PRO A 49 28.20 80.50 -33.67
CA PRO A 49 26.89 80.76 -33.11
C PRO A 49 25.93 81.23 -34.22
N VAL A 50 24.75 80.60 -34.30
CA VAL A 50 23.67 80.93 -35.25
C VAL A 50 22.46 81.42 -34.47
N GLU A 51 21.67 82.32 -35.05
CA GLU A 51 20.40 82.76 -34.47
C GLU A 51 19.51 81.55 -34.11
N ARG A 52 18.90 81.58 -32.91
CA ARG A 52 18.12 80.46 -32.36
C ARG A 52 18.89 79.13 -32.29
N GLY A 53 20.23 79.17 -32.19
CA GLY A 53 21.10 77.99 -32.18
C GLY A 53 20.80 76.96 -31.08
N ARG A 54 20.30 77.38 -29.90
CA ARG A 54 19.87 76.45 -28.83
C ARG A 54 18.67 75.60 -29.27
N ALA A 55 17.70 76.19 -29.97
CA ALA A 55 16.55 75.46 -30.48
C ALA A 55 16.96 74.46 -31.57
N LEU A 56 17.89 74.86 -32.46
CA LEU A 56 18.47 73.96 -33.46
C LEU A 56 19.23 72.78 -32.83
N LEU A 57 19.99 73.02 -31.76
CA LEU A 57 20.74 71.98 -31.06
C LEU A 57 19.81 70.98 -30.38
N ILE A 58 18.83 71.47 -29.61
CA ILE A 58 17.85 70.62 -28.90
C ILE A 58 17.02 69.83 -29.91
N TYR A 59 16.50 70.48 -30.95
CA TYR A 59 15.69 69.81 -31.97
C TYR A 59 16.52 68.79 -32.77
N GLY A 60 17.78 69.11 -33.10
CA GLY A 60 18.70 68.18 -33.75
C GLY A 60 19.03 66.95 -32.89
N MET A 61 19.25 67.15 -31.59
CA MET A 61 19.43 66.08 -30.60
C MET A 61 18.18 65.19 -30.52
N LEU A 62 16.99 65.78 -30.45
CA LEU A 62 15.73 65.04 -30.38
C LEU A 62 15.47 64.22 -31.64
N ILE A 63 15.78 64.75 -32.83
CA ILE A 63 15.70 63.99 -34.09
C ILE A 63 16.64 62.79 -34.06
N TRP A 64 17.87 62.97 -33.57
CA TRP A 64 18.85 61.88 -33.48
C TRP A 64 18.46 60.83 -32.46
N MET A 65 17.98 61.24 -31.28
CA MET A 65 17.49 60.34 -30.24
C MET A 65 16.27 59.55 -30.73
N PHE A 66 15.31 60.22 -31.37
CA PHE A 66 14.17 59.56 -32.00
C PHE A 66 14.59 58.57 -33.09
N ALA A 67 15.54 58.94 -33.95
CA ALA A 67 16.04 58.04 -35.00
C ALA A 67 16.73 56.80 -34.42
N LEU A 68 17.49 56.95 -33.34
CA LEU A 68 18.14 55.83 -32.64
C LEU A 68 17.12 54.92 -31.96
N VAL A 69 16.16 55.48 -31.21
CA VAL A 69 15.10 54.70 -30.54
C VAL A 69 14.22 53.98 -31.57
N PHE A 70 13.87 54.66 -32.67
CA PHE A 70 13.09 54.05 -33.74
C PHE A 70 13.87 52.92 -34.41
N LEU A 71 15.16 53.12 -34.70
CA LEU A 71 16.00 52.09 -35.28
C LEU A 71 16.16 50.89 -34.34
N ASP A 72 16.36 51.14 -33.05
CA ASP A 72 16.47 50.09 -32.02
C ASP A 72 15.17 49.28 -31.91
N LEU A 73 14.01 49.94 -31.86
CA LEU A 73 12.71 49.28 -31.81
C LEU A 73 12.47 48.41 -33.05
N VAL A 74 12.74 48.94 -34.25
CA VAL A 74 12.64 48.18 -35.49
C VAL A 74 13.63 47.01 -35.50
N PHE A 75 14.86 47.24 -35.05
CA PHE A 75 15.90 46.20 -34.99
C PHE A 75 15.50 45.07 -34.04
N LEU A 76 15.09 45.38 -32.80
CA LEU A 76 14.65 44.39 -31.81
C LEU A 76 13.46 43.56 -32.32
N GLY A 77 12.44 44.21 -32.88
CA GLY A 77 11.29 43.52 -33.46
C GLY A 77 11.69 42.60 -34.62
N LEU A 78 12.64 43.04 -35.45
CA LEU A 78 13.09 42.28 -36.62
C LEU A 78 14.06 41.15 -36.24
N VAL A 79 14.93 41.31 -35.23
CA VAL A 79 15.75 40.21 -34.68
C VAL A 79 14.83 39.12 -34.14
N GLN A 80 13.83 39.50 -33.34
CA GLN A 80 12.90 38.55 -32.75
C GLN A 80 12.14 37.78 -33.84
N PHE A 81 11.65 38.47 -34.88
CA PHE A 81 10.97 37.84 -36.00
C PHE A 81 11.89 36.90 -36.81
N VAL A 82 13.07 37.38 -37.20
CA VAL A 82 14.00 36.64 -38.08
C VAL A 82 14.62 35.45 -37.35
N SER A 83 14.99 35.61 -36.08
CA SER A 83 15.52 34.49 -35.26
C SER A 83 14.51 33.36 -35.10
N SER A 84 13.21 33.66 -35.11
CA SER A 84 12.17 32.63 -35.01
C SER A 84 11.92 31.85 -36.31
N GLN A 85 12.28 32.38 -37.49
CA GLN A 85 11.88 31.83 -38.79
C GLN A 85 13.04 31.40 -39.71
N LEU A 86 14.14 32.16 -39.75
CA LEU A 86 15.12 32.12 -40.87
C LEU A 86 16.56 31.77 -40.46
N GLY A 87 16.84 31.59 -39.17
CA GLY A 87 18.17 31.21 -38.67
C GLY A 87 19.30 32.19 -39.07
N LEU A 88 20.51 31.65 -39.30
CA LEU A 88 21.73 32.44 -39.57
C LEU A 88 21.70 33.25 -40.88
N LEU A 89 21.05 32.75 -41.94
CA LEU A 89 20.91 33.49 -43.21
C LEU A 89 20.01 34.72 -43.05
N GLY A 90 18.96 34.58 -42.23
CA GLY A 90 18.15 35.71 -41.84
C GLY A 90 18.96 36.73 -41.05
N LEU A 91 19.77 36.28 -40.10
CA LEU A 91 20.58 37.16 -39.25
C LEU A 91 21.67 37.90 -40.02
N SER A 92 22.31 37.26 -41.00
CA SER A 92 23.29 37.93 -41.87
C SER A 92 22.66 38.97 -42.79
N PHE A 93 21.49 38.66 -43.37
CA PHE A 93 20.69 39.63 -44.13
C PHE A 93 20.23 40.81 -43.25
N MET A 94 19.90 40.52 -42.00
CA MET A 94 19.49 41.52 -41.02
C MET A 94 20.65 42.43 -40.59
N LEU A 95 21.83 41.86 -40.36
CA LEU A 95 23.07 42.63 -40.15
C LEU A 95 23.42 43.49 -41.36
N LEU A 96 23.20 43.00 -42.58
CA LEU A 96 23.37 43.79 -43.80
C LEU A 96 22.39 44.97 -43.86
N LEU A 97 21.11 44.73 -43.57
CA LEU A 97 20.10 45.80 -43.52
C LEU A 97 20.40 46.82 -42.42
N LEU A 98 20.79 46.35 -41.23
CA LEU A 98 21.24 47.19 -40.14
C LEU A 98 22.45 48.00 -40.59
N PHE A 99 23.44 47.39 -41.24
CA PHE A 99 24.61 48.09 -41.74
C PHE A 99 24.23 49.17 -42.77
N ILE A 100 23.31 48.88 -43.69
CA ILE A 100 22.80 49.87 -44.66
C ILE A 100 22.06 51.01 -43.94
N ALA A 101 21.22 50.68 -42.95
CA ALA A 101 20.48 51.66 -42.15
C ALA A 101 21.42 52.54 -41.30
N LEU A 102 22.37 51.93 -40.59
CA LEU A 102 23.43 52.62 -39.84
C LEU A 102 24.23 53.52 -40.78
N LYS A 103 24.67 53.01 -41.93
CA LYS A 103 25.41 53.81 -42.92
C LYS A 103 24.59 55.00 -43.43
N ARG A 104 23.25 54.89 -43.46
CA ARG A 104 22.36 55.98 -43.86
C ARG A 104 22.12 56.98 -42.73
N VAL A 105 21.91 56.53 -41.50
CA VAL A 105 21.69 57.36 -40.30
C VAL A 105 22.97 58.11 -39.93
N PHE A 106 24.09 57.38 -39.87
CA PHE A 106 25.43 57.91 -39.60
C PHE A 106 26.12 58.48 -40.83
N ARG A 107 25.38 58.74 -41.92
CA ARG A 107 25.92 59.40 -43.11
C ARG A 107 26.35 60.82 -42.73
N GLY A 108 27.66 61.04 -42.69
CA GLY A 108 28.25 62.29 -42.21
C GLY A 108 28.69 62.27 -40.74
N PHE A 109 28.36 61.27 -39.93
CA PHE A 109 28.94 61.16 -38.58
C PHE A 109 30.44 60.87 -38.68
N PHE A 110 30.82 59.76 -39.33
CA PHE A 110 32.22 59.39 -39.61
C PHE A 110 32.80 60.08 -40.84
N GLY A 111 32.49 61.37 -41.07
CA GLY A 111 33.13 62.13 -42.16
C GLY A 111 34.67 62.06 -42.07
N GLY A 112 35.36 62.57 -43.09
CA GLY A 112 36.84 62.60 -43.13
C GLY A 112 37.50 63.20 -41.88
N GLU A 113 36.75 63.92 -41.02
CA GLU A 113 37.15 64.39 -39.69
C GLU A 113 37.60 63.29 -38.71
N PHE A 114 37.03 62.08 -38.73
CA PHE A 114 37.53 60.98 -37.89
C PHE A 114 38.92 60.52 -38.36
N ARG A 115 39.10 60.38 -39.68
CA ARG A 115 40.39 60.07 -40.30
C ARG A 115 41.42 61.18 -40.07
N LYS A 116 41.00 62.45 -40.16
CA LYS A 116 41.83 63.61 -39.83
C LYS A 116 42.19 63.63 -38.34
N MET A 117 41.28 63.28 -37.44
CA MET A 117 41.59 63.17 -36.01
C MET A 117 42.73 62.16 -35.79
N ILE A 118 42.60 60.95 -36.35
CA ILE A 118 43.61 59.87 -36.24
C ILE A 118 44.98 60.31 -36.76
N THR A 119 45.03 61.04 -37.87
CA THR A 119 46.28 61.39 -38.57
C THR A 119 46.91 62.71 -38.14
N THR A 120 46.13 63.70 -37.69
CA THR A 120 46.61 65.08 -37.47
C THR A 120 46.48 65.56 -36.03
N ARG A 121 45.76 64.86 -35.14
CA ARG A 121 45.45 65.32 -33.77
C ARG A 121 45.87 64.30 -32.69
N PRO A 122 47.17 64.15 -32.38
CA PRO A 122 47.69 63.06 -31.54
C PRO A 122 47.18 63.06 -30.09
N GLN A 123 46.86 64.22 -29.50
CA GLN A 123 46.38 64.30 -28.11
C GLN A 123 44.96 63.72 -27.94
N ARG A 124 44.05 64.01 -28.89
CA ARG A 124 42.68 63.50 -28.84
C ARG A 124 42.63 62.01 -29.18
N THR A 125 43.47 61.57 -30.11
CA THR A 125 43.57 60.14 -30.43
C THR A 125 44.10 59.36 -29.24
N ALA A 126 45.13 59.87 -28.54
CA ALA A 126 45.61 59.28 -27.30
C ALA A 126 44.50 59.23 -26.23
N THR A 127 43.72 60.29 -26.04
CA THR A 127 42.61 60.32 -25.08
C THR A 127 41.55 59.24 -25.38
N TRP A 128 41.16 59.09 -26.65
CA TRP A 128 40.25 58.03 -27.08
C TRP A 128 40.87 56.64 -26.97
N ALA A 129 42.16 56.49 -27.30
CA ALA A 129 42.87 55.22 -27.18
C ALA A 129 42.96 54.77 -25.71
N PHE A 130 43.31 55.67 -24.79
CA PHE A 130 43.31 55.40 -23.36
C PHE A 130 41.90 55.17 -22.80
N GLY A 131 40.91 55.94 -23.24
CA GLY A 131 39.51 55.74 -22.83
C GLY A 131 38.96 54.38 -23.27
N THR A 132 39.21 53.99 -24.52
CA THR A 132 38.78 52.69 -25.05
C THR A 132 39.56 51.54 -24.41
N LEU A 133 40.88 51.68 -24.22
CA LEU A 133 41.70 50.70 -23.49
C LEU A 133 41.26 50.57 -22.04
N GLY A 134 40.90 51.67 -21.38
CA GLY A 134 40.38 51.68 -20.01
C GLY A 134 39.03 50.97 -19.88
N VAL A 135 38.12 51.16 -20.84
CA VAL A 135 36.85 50.42 -20.90
C VAL A 135 37.08 48.94 -21.17
N LEU A 136 37.97 48.58 -22.11
CA LEU A 136 38.37 47.19 -22.35
C LEU A 136 38.99 46.56 -21.10
N ALA A 137 39.92 47.28 -20.44
CA ALA A 137 40.51 46.83 -19.19
C ALA A 137 39.43 46.61 -18.12
N LEU A 138 38.48 47.52 -17.97
CA LEU A 138 37.38 47.37 -17.01
C LEU A 138 36.51 46.13 -17.32
N LEU A 139 36.23 45.86 -18.60
CA LEU A 139 35.47 44.67 -19.00
C LEU A 139 36.20 43.36 -18.70
N PHE A 140 37.53 43.32 -18.84
CA PHE A 140 38.32 42.10 -18.70
C PHE A 140 38.99 41.93 -17.33
N LEU A 141 39.13 42.98 -16.53
CA LEU A 141 39.75 42.92 -15.20
C LEU A 141 38.74 42.95 -14.05
N VAL A 142 37.57 43.58 -14.20
CA VAL A 142 36.60 43.65 -13.10
C VAL A 142 35.80 42.34 -13.03
N PRO A 143 36.01 41.51 -11.99
CA PRO A 143 35.25 40.29 -11.82
C PRO A 143 33.83 40.61 -11.41
N LEU A 144 32.84 40.06 -12.13
CA LEU A 144 31.44 40.13 -11.76
C LEU A 144 30.95 38.74 -11.34
N PRO A 145 29.95 38.64 -10.44
CA PRO A 145 29.34 37.36 -10.10
C PRO A 145 28.71 36.76 -11.35
N TYR A 146 29.16 35.56 -11.73
CA TYR A 146 28.60 34.81 -12.84
C TYR A 146 27.48 33.92 -12.32
N VAL A 147 26.25 34.28 -12.65
CA VAL A 147 25.04 33.61 -12.17
C VAL A 147 24.32 32.96 -13.35
N VAL A 148 23.87 31.73 -13.14
CA VAL A 148 22.97 31.04 -14.08
C VAL A 148 21.57 31.08 -13.51
N ASN A 149 20.61 31.49 -14.34
CA ASN A 149 19.21 31.53 -13.95
C ASN A 149 18.49 30.27 -14.45
N GLY A 150 17.63 29.70 -13.62
CA GLY A 150 16.76 28.58 -13.98
C GLY A 150 15.37 28.78 -13.38
N ASN A 151 14.34 28.28 -14.07
CA ASN A 151 13.02 28.17 -13.45
C ASN A 151 13.05 26.98 -12.50
N PHE A 152 12.42 27.09 -11.33
CA PHE A 152 12.31 25.96 -10.42
C PHE A 152 10.87 25.62 -10.07
N GLU A 153 10.68 24.36 -9.68
CA GLU A 153 9.48 23.84 -9.05
C GLU A 153 9.83 23.25 -7.68
N VAL A 154 9.03 23.53 -6.67
CA VAL A 154 9.15 22.96 -5.33
C VAL A 154 8.44 21.62 -5.29
N ARG A 155 9.14 20.57 -4.89
CA ARG A 155 8.63 19.24 -4.58
C ARG A 155 8.68 19.00 -3.06
N PRO A 156 7.78 18.16 -2.52
CA PRO A 156 7.90 17.73 -1.14
C PRO A 156 9.13 16.84 -0.98
N GLY A 157 9.71 16.79 0.23
CA GLY A 157 10.87 15.94 0.49
C GLY A 157 10.52 14.45 0.34
N THR A 158 9.41 14.06 0.97
CA THR A 158 8.81 12.72 0.84
C THR A 158 7.34 12.86 0.46
N ARG A 159 6.90 12.05 -0.51
CA ARG A 159 5.50 11.95 -0.93
C ARG A 159 5.04 10.52 -0.70
N THR A 160 4.16 10.33 0.28
CA THR A 160 3.64 9.00 0.65
C THR A 160 2.19 8.88 0.20
N GLU A 161 1.89 7.86 -0.59
CA GLU A 161 0.53 7.57 -1.03
C GLU A 161 -0.14 6.62 -0.03
N VAL A 162 -1.29 7.01 0.51
CA VAL A 162 -2.08 6.21 1.44
C VAL A 162 -3.17 5.51 0.66
N HIS A 163 -3.11 4.19 0.64
CA HIS A 163 -4.02 3.33 -0.12
C HIS A 163 -5.06 2.68 0.78
N ALA A 164 -6.20 2.30 0.21
CA ALA A 164 -7.24 1.56 0.91
C ALA A 164 -6.78 0.13 1.20
N PRO A 165 -6.70 -0.30 2.48
CA PRO A 165 -6.25 -1.64 2.83
C PRO A 165 -7.35 -2.71 2.63
N VAL A 166 -8.62 -2.29 2.58
CA VAL A 166 -9.81 -3.13 2.36
C VAL A 166 -10.78 -2.39 1.44
N SER A 167 -11.59 -3.14 0.69
CA SER A 167 -12.63 -2.55 -0.16
C SER A 167 -13.80 -2.11 0.72
N GLY A 168 -14.21 -0.85 0.63
CA GLY A 168 -15.29 -0.29 1.45
C GLY A 168 -15.65 1.13 1.04
N PHE A 169 -16.76 1.65 1.57
CA PHE A 169 -17.21 3.02 1.30
C PHE A 169 -16.57 3.99 2.28
N LEU A 170 -16.13 5.17 1.84
CA LEU A 170 -15.67 6.20 2.78
C LEU A 170 -16.83 6.65 3.67
N LYS A 171 -16.71 6.50 4.99
CA LYS A 171 -17.74 6.85 5.96
C LYS A 171 -17.52 8.21 6.58
N LEU A 172 -16.29 8.44 7.04
CA LEU A 172 -15.91 9.61 7.81
C LEU A 172 -14.48 10.01 7.43
N VAL A 173 -14.25 11.31 7.33
CA VAL A 173 -12.95 11.91 7.09
C VAL A 173 -12.58 12.75 8.31
N HIS A 174 -11.55 12.32 9.04
CA HIS A 174 -11.07 12.97 10.27
C HIS A 174 -10.10 14.12 9.98
N ARG A 175 -9.37 14.04 8.87
CA ARG A 175 -8.33 14.98 8.48
C ARG A 175 -8.49 15.40 7.02
N GLU A 176 -8.31 16.69 6.76
CA GLU A 176 -8.47 17.28 5.44
C GLU A 176 -7.16 17.81 4.84
N GLU A 177 -7.24 18.25 3.59
CA GLU A 177 -6.17 18.98 2.93
C GLU A 177 -5.64 20.12 3.81
N GLY A 178 -4.33 20.15 4.03
CA GLY A 178 -3.67 21.14 4.89
C GLY A 178 -3.54 20.74 6.36
N ASP A 179 -4.24 19.70 6.82
CA ASP A 179 -4.04 19.20 8.18
C ASP A 179 -2.72 18.44 8.31
N ARG A 180 -2.05 18.63 9.45
CA ARG A 180 -0.90 17.81 9.84
C ARG A 180 -1.35 16.48 10.40
N VAL A 181 -0.62 15.43 10.04
CA VAL A 181 -0.81 14.08 10.54
C VAL A 181 0.50 13.52 11.07
N THR A 182 0.38 12.74 12.13
CA THR A 182 1.45 11.92 12.71
C THR A 182 1.36 10.48 12.19
N PRO A 183 2.44 9.69 12.32
CA PRO A 183 2.37 8.25 12.01
C PRO A 183 1.29 7.57 12.86
N ASP A 184 0.60 6.60 12.27
CA ASP A 184 -0.54 5.86 12.83
C ASP A 184 -1.80 6.67 13.14
N GLU A 185 -1.84 7.96 12.80
CA GLU A 185 -3.02 8.79 12.95
C GLU A 185 -4.09 8.45 11.91
N THR A 186 -5.35 8.33 12.35
CA THR A 186 -6.48 7.98 11.48
C THR A 186 -6.87 9.17 10.59
N ILE A 187 -6.86 8.94 9.27
CA ILE A 187 -7.23 9.94 8.27
C ILE A 187 -8.70 9.78 7.88
N VAL A 188 -9.08 8.55 7.52
CA VAL A 188 -10.44 8.21 7.11
C VAL A 188 -10.89 6.90 7.74
N GLU A 189 -12.20 6.77 7.90
CA GLU A 189 -12.85 5.52 8.25
C GLU A 189 -13.64 5.00 7.06
N LEU A 190 -13.44 3.72 6.74
CA LEU A 190 -14.20 2.98 5.76
C LEU A 190 -15.36 2.25 6.45
N ASP A 191 -16.46 2.08 5.71
CA ASP A 191 -17.58 1.22 6.09
C ASP A 191 -17.67 0.08 5.09
N VAL A 192 -17.66 -1.14 5.60
CA VAL A 192 -17.93 -2.35 4.81
C VAL A 192 -19.31 -2.84 5.21
N PRO A 193 -20.30 -2.79 4.30
CA PRO A 193 -21.63 -3.32 4.55
C PRO A 193 -21.55 -4.76 5.05
N ASP A 194 -22.45 -5.12 5.97
CA ASP A 194 -22.59 -6.45 6.57
C ASP A 194 -21.41 -6.99 7.41
N LEU A 195 -20.23 -6.35 7.43
CA LEU A 195 -19.07 -6.86 8.20
C LEU A 195 -19.39 -7.01 9.69
N GLY A 196 -20.14 -6.06 10.28
CA GLY A 196 -20.60 -6.14 11.66
C GLY A 196 -21.55 -7.33 11.92
N SER A 197 -22.44 -7.62 10.96
CA SER A 197 -23.36 -8.77 11.03
C SER A 197 -22.60 -10.09 10.87
N GLN A 198 -21.62 -10.14 9.97
CA GLN A 198 -20.76 -11.31 9.77
C GLN A 198 -19.94 -11.62 11.03
N LEU A 199 -19.34 -10.61 11.67
CA LEU A 199 -18.64 -10.76 12.95
C LEU A 199 -19.55 -11.32 14.05
N LYS A 200 -20.77 -10.78 14.19
CA LYS A 200 -21.75 -11.28 15.18
C LYS A 200 -22.11 -12.74 14.90
N ARG A 201 -22.37 -13.11 13.64
CA ARG A 201 -22.68 -14.49 13.24
C ARG A 201 -21.54 -15.44 13.55
N LYS A 202 -20.30 -15.08 13.20
CA LYS A 202 -19.13 -15.92 13.46
C LYS A 202 -18.83 -16.07 14.95
N ARG A 203 -19.02 -15.01 15.76
CA ARG A 203 -18.92 -15.13 17.23
C ARG A 203 -19.97 -16.08 17.81
N ALA A 204 -21.19 -16.07 17.29
CA ALA A 204 -22.23 -17.00 17.72
C ALA A 204 -21.88 -18.45 17.36
N GLU A 205 -21.37 -18.70 16.15
CA GLU A 205 -20.90 -20.03 15.73
C GLU A 205 -19.76 -20.55 16.65
N VAL A 206 -18.81 -19.69 17.03
CA VAL A 206 -17.75 -20.06 18.00
C VAL A 206 -18.35 -20.43 19.35
N GLN A 207 -19.30 -19.64 19.86
CA GLN A 207 -19.96 -19.90 21.14
C GLN A 207 -20.74 -21.23 21.15
N GLU A 208 -21.38 -21.58 20.04
CA GLU A 208 -22.10 -22.84 19.87
C GLU A 208 -21.14 -24.06 19.93
N VAL A 209 -20.02 -23.98 19.21
CA VAL A 209 -18.99 -25.04 19.23
C VAL A 209 -18.34 -25.13 20.62
N GLU A 210 -18.09 -24.01 21.29
CA GLU A 210 -17.55 -24.01 22.65
C GLU A 210 -18.52 -24.60 23.67
N ALA A 211 -19.83 -24.39 23.52
CA ALA A 211 -20.85 -25.06 24.33
C ALA A 211 -20.85 -26.57 24.08
N THR A 212 -20.71 -26.99 22.82
CA THR A 212 -20.65 -28.41 22.43
C THR A 212 -19.40 -29.09 22.99
N LEU A 213 -18.23 -28.46 22.86
CA LEU A 213 -16.97 -28.93 23.46
C LEU A 213 -17.05 -29.03 24.98
N ARG A 214 -17.67 -28.06 25.66
CA ARG A 214 -17.88 -28.13 27.11
C ARG A 214 -18.73 -29.34 27.48
N ARG A 215 -19.79 -29.63 26.72
CA ARG A 215 -20.63 -30.82 26.93
C ARG A 215 -19.83 -32.11 26.74
N LEU A 216 -19.04 -32.22 25.66
CA LEU A 216 -18.22 -33.41 25.39
C LEU A 216 -17.12 -33.61 26.46
N ARG A 217 -16.46 -32.54 26.90
CA ARG A 217 -15.40 -32.61 27.93
C ARG A 217 -15.94 -32.93 29.32
N THR A 218 -17.15 -32.47 29.64
CA THR A 218 -17.79 -32.76 30.94
C THR A 218 -18.26 -34.22 30.98
N GLY A 219 -18.62 -34.80 29.82
CA GLY A 219 -19.08 -36.18 29.72
C GLY A 219 -20.46 -36.40 30.34
N PRO A 220 -20.81 -37.65 30.69
CA PRO A 220 -22.07 -37.99 31.34
C PRO A 220 -22.21 -37.35 32.71
N ARG A 221 -23.45 -37.13 33.14
CA ARG A 221 -23.68 -36.49 34.45
C ARG A 221 -23.22 -37.44 35.57
N PRO A 222 -22.61 -36.94 36.66
CA PRO A 222 -22.22 -37.77 37.79
C PRO A 222 -23.39 -38.57 38.38
N GLU A 223 -24.60 -38.01 38.32
CA GLU A 223 -25.85 -38.65 38.75
C GLU A 223 -26.19 -39.88 37.91
N GLU A 224 -26.03 -39.81 36.58
CA GLU A 224 -26.29 -40.92 35.65
C GLU A 224 -25.28 -42.07 35.88
N VAL A 225 -24.00 -41.73 36.10
CA VAL A 225 -22.96 -42.72 36.41
C VAL A 225 -23.24 -43.39 37.77
N ALA A 226 -23.65 -42.61 38.78
CA ALA A 226 -23.99 -43.14 40.09
C ALA A 226 -25.22 -44.06 40.05
N GLU A 227 -26.27 -43.69 39.31
CA GLU A 227 -27.44 -44.54 39.10
C GLU A 227 -27.06 -45.87 38.44
N GLN A 228 -26.23 -45.82 37.39
CA GLN A 228 -25.82 -47.03 36.70
C GLN A 228 -24.91 -47.91 37.55
N ARG A 229 -24.04 -47.34 38.39
CA ARG A 229 -23.27 -48.09 39.41
C ARG A 229 -24.18 -48.82 40.39
N GLN A 230 -25.26 -48.18 40.84
CA GLN A 230 -26.26 -48.84 41.68
C GLN A 230 -26.99 -49.96 40.92
N ARG A 231 -27.21 -49.81 39.62
CA ARG A 231 -27.78 -50.86 38.78
C ARG A 231 -26.86 -52.07 38.68
N VAL A 232 -25.56 -51.86 38.43
CA VAL A 232 -24.54 -52.95 38.45
C VAL A 232 -24.56 -53.67 39.80
N LYS A 233 -24.54 -52.93 40.91
CA LYS A 233 -24.57 -53.52 42.25
C LYS A 233 -25.83 -54.36 42.52
N ARG A 234 -27.00 -53.94 42.00
CA ARG A 234 -28.23 -54.74 42.06
C ARG A 234 -28.12 -56.01 41.22
N SER A 235 -27.62 -55.91 39.98
CA SER A 235 -27.41 -57.07 39.11
C SER A 235 -26.40 -58.08 39.69
N GLU A 236 -25.35 -57.60 40.36
CA GLU A 236 -24.41 -58.45 41.10
C GLU A 236 -25.12 -59.24 42.21
N GLY A 237 -25.97 -58.58 42.99
CA GLY A 237 -26.77 -59.23 44.03
C GLY A 237 -27.71 -60.30 43.48
N TRP A 238 -28.33 -60.06 42.31
CA TRP A 238 -29.17 -61.07 41.64
C TRP A 238 -28.37 -62.27 41.15
N ARG A 239 -27.17 -62.05 40.59
CA ARG A 239 -26.26 -63.14 40.18
C ARG A 239 -25.78 -63.96 41.38
N ASP A 240 -25.41 -63.31 42.47
CA ASP A 240 -25.01 -63.98 43.72
C ASP A 240 -26.15 -64.83 44.31
N LEU A 241 -27.39 -64.34 44.25
CA LEU A 241 -28.57 -65.10 44.69
C LEU A 241 -28.80 -66.33 43.80
N ALA A 242 -28.78 -66.15 42.47
CA ALA A 242 -28.94 -67.26 41.52
C ALA A 242 -27.85 -68.33 41.69
N GLN A 243 -26.63 -67.91 42.01
CA GLN A 243 -25.51 -68.81 42.28
C GLN A 243 -25.78 -69.65 43.55
N LYS A 244 -26.27 -69.03 44.63
CA LYS A 244 -26.66 -69.75 45.86
C LYS A 244 -27.83 -70.70 45.61
N ASP A 245 -28.80 -70.33 44.78
CA ASP A 245 -29.93 -71.20 44.45
C ASP A 245 -29.52 -72.38 43.56
N LEU A 246 -28.52 -72.21 42.69
CA LEU A 246 -27.89 -73.32 41.97
C LEU A 246 -27.17 -74.28 42.93
N GLU A 247 -26.40 -73.76 43.89
CA GLU A 247 -25.75 -74.59 44.92
C GLU A 247 -26.77 -75.39 45.73
N ARG A 248 -27.88 -74.75 46.16
CA ARG A 248 -29.00 -75.42 46.85
C ARG A 248 -29.65 -76.49 45.99
N SER A 249 -29.87 -76.20 44.70
CA SER A 249 -30.44 -77.14 43.75
C SER A 249 -29.54 -78.36 43.52
N ARG A 250 -28.21 -78.16 43.49
CA ARG A 250 -27.23 -79.25 43.41
C ARG A 250 -27.24 -80.13 44.65
N LEU A 251 -27.32 -79.54 45.85
CA LEU A 251 -27.45 -80.28 47.10
C LEU A 251 -28.76 -81.10 47.15
N SER A 252 -29.88 -80.49 46.77
CA SER A 252 -31.17 -81.19 46.70
C SER A 252 -31.15 -82.34 45.69
N LEU A 253 -30.50 -82.16 44.53
CA LEU A 253 -30.35 -83.21 43.53
C LEU A 253 -29.51 -84.39 44.07
N GLN A 254 -28.43 -84.09 44.82
CA GLN A 254 -27.64 -85.14 45.49
C GLN A 254 -28.48 -85.93 46.49
N GLN A 255 -29.32 -85.26 47.29
CA GLN A 255 -30.23 -85.93 48.22
C GLN A 255 -31.29 -86.77 47.49
N ASP A 256 -31.85 -86.26 46.40
CA ASP A 256 -32.78 -87.01 45.55
C ASP A 256 -32.14 -88.29 45.01
N PHE A 257 -30.89 -88.22 44.54
CA PHE A 257 -30.16 -89.39 44.05
C PHE A 257 -29.94 -90.43 45.14
N ILE A 258 -29.55 -90.03 46.36
CA ILE A 258 -29.40 -90.96 47.49
C ILE A 258 -30.72 -91.68 47.78
N ARG A 259 -31.85 -90.97 47.78
CA ARG A 259 -33.19 -91.56 48.00
C ARG A 259 -33.57 -92.52 46.87
N LEU A 260 -33.35 -92.12 45.61
CA LEU A 260 -33.69 -92.93 44.45
C LEU A 260 -32.79 -94.17 44.36
N ASP A 261 -31.51 -94.07 44.72
CA ASP A 261 -30.60 -95.21 44.81
C ASP A 261 -31.06 -96.24 45.84
N GLN A 262 -31.54 -95.77 47.01
CA GLN A 262 -32.15 -96.66 48.00
C GLN A 262 -33.41 -97.34 47.46
N GLN A 263 -34.26 -96.63 46.72
CA GLN A 263 -35.46 -97.21 46.11
C GLN A 263 -35.12 -98.24 45.02
N VAL A 264 -34.17 -97.94 44.14
CA VAL A 264 -33.67 -98.90 43.14
C VAL A 264 -33.10 -100.13 43.82
N LEU A 265 -32.31 -99.96 44.90
CA LEU A 265 -31.76 -101.07 45.66
C LEU A 265 -32.87 -101.93 46.29
N GLN A 266 -33.91 -101.32 46.88
CA GLN A 266 -35.05 -102.04 47.43
C GLN A 266 -35.78 -102.85 46.36
N SER A 267 -36.16 -102.23 45.24
CA SER A 267 -36.83 -102.93 44.13
C SER A 267 -35.95 -104.02 43.51
N ASP A 268 -34.63 -103.84 43.46
CA ASP A 268 -33.68 -104.87 43.01
C ASP A 268 -33.64 -106.07 43.98
N THR A 269 -33.65 -105.81 45.29
CA THR A 269 -33.72 -106.89 46.29
C THR A 269 -35.05 -107.64 46.26
N GLU A 270 -36.17 -106.95 46.06
CA GLU A 270 -37.50 -107.57 45.89
C GLU A 270 -37.58 -108.43 44.63
N LEU A 271 -37.05 -107.93 43.50
CA LEU A 271 -36.95 -108.70 42.27
C LEU A 271 -36.09 -109.95 42.48
N LYS A 272 -34.93 -109.84 43.14
CA LYS A 272 -34.09 -111.01 43.47
C LYS A 272 -34.85 -112.04 44.31
N TYR A 273 -35.63 -111.59 45.29
CA TYR A 273 -36.48 -112.48 46.08
C TYR A 273 -37.56 -113.15 45.23
N ALA A 274 -38.26 -112.38 44.39
CA ALA A 274 -39.30 -112.90 43.49
C ALA A 274 -38.73 -113.89 42.45
N VAL A 275 -37.54 -113.62 41.90
CA VAL A 275 -36.80 -114.54 41.02
C VAL A 275 -36.53 -115.87 41.73
N ASN A 276 -36.04 -115.82 42.97
CA ASN A 276 -35.80 -117.03 43.77
C ASN A 276 -37.10 -117.79 44.06
N SER A 277 -38.19 -117.08 44.40
CA SER A 277 -39.52 -117.66 44.64
C SER A 277 -40.06 -118.36 43.39
N VAL A 278 -40.02 -117.70 42.22
CA VAL A 278 -40.45 -118.27 40.94
C VAL A 278 -39.60 -119.47 40.53
N ASN A 279 -38.28 -119.41 40.72
CA ASN A 279 -37.39 -120.54 40.44
C ASN A 279 -37.72 -121.76 41.31
N GLN A 280 -38.03 -121.53 42.59
CA GLN A 280 -38.46 -122.59 43.50
C GLN A 280 -39.85 -123.13 43.11
N ALA A 281 -40.81 -122.26 42.81
CA ALA A 281 -42.15 -122.62 42.36
C ALA A 281 -42.12 -123.41 41.03
N ALA A 282 -41.26 -123.03 40.08
CA ALA A 282 -41.04 -123.73 38.82
C ALA A 282 -40.53 -125.16 39.04
N ARG A 283 -39.60 -125.36 39.98
CA ARG A 283 -39.11 -126.69 40.36
C ARG A 283 -40.22 -127.56 40.97
N LEU A 284 -40.98 -127.01 41.92
CA LEU A 284 -42.08 -127.73 42.59
C LEU A 284 -43.24 -128.07 41.63
N TYR A 285 -43.56 -127.18 40.69
CA TYR A 285 -44.56 -127.42 39.66
C TYR A 285 -44.14 -128.57 38.72
N LYS A 286 -42.87 -128.60 38.28
CA LYS A 286 -42.32 -129.70 37.46
C LYS A 286 -42.35 -131.07 38.17
N LEU A 287 -42.26 -131.07 39.50
CA LEU A 287 -42.32 -132.27 40.35
C LEU A 287 -43.77 -132.68 40.72
N GLY A 288 -44.79 -131.94 40.26
CA GLY A 288 -46.21 -132.20 40.56
C GLY A 288 -46.68 -131.78 41.95
N ALA A 289 -45.84 -131.08 42.72
CA ALA A 289 -46.08 -130.72 44.12
C ALA A 289 -46.73 -129.34 44.33
N LEU A 290 -47.05 -128.60 43.26
CA LEU A 290 -47.62 -127.25 43.30
C LEU A 290 -48.71 -127.09 42.22
N ALA A 291 -49.82 -126.40 42.53
CA ALA A 291 -50.89 -126.17 41.57
C ALA A 291 -50.47 -125.14 40.48
N GLY A 292 -50.94 -125.31 39.24
CA GLY A 292 -50.59 -124.42 38.12
C GLY A 292 -51.03 -122.96 38.32
N GLU A 293 -52.13 -122.73 39.05
CA GLU A 293 -52.57 -121.37 39.41
C GLU A 293 -51.59 -120.68 40.36
N GLN A 294 -51.05 -121.42 41.34
CA GLN A 294 -50.06 -120.90 42.29
C GLN A 294 -48.75 -120.51 41.59
N TYR A 295 -48.27 -121.33 40.65
CA TYR A 295 -47.10 -120.98 39.81
C TYR A 295 -47.32 -119.69 39.00
N ARG A 296 -48.50 -119.53 38.35
CA ARG A 296 -48.82 -118.30 37.62
C ARG A 296 -48.89 -117.08 38.54
N SER A 297 -49.34 -117.24 39.78
CA SER A 297 -49.39 -116.13 40.74
C SER A 297 -47.98 -115.64 41.14
N GLU A 298 -47.04 -116.56 41.35
CA GLU A 298 -45.64 -116.23 41.63
C GLU A 298 -44.95 -115.62 40.40
N TYR A 299 -45.23 -116.15 39.21
CA TYR A 299 -44.71 -115.57 37.96
C TYR A 299 -45.21 -114.14 37.72
N LYS A 300 -46.50 -113.87 37.99
CA LYS A 300 -47.05 -112.51 37.96
C LYS A 300 -46.39 -111.58 38.98
N ARG A 301 -46.04 -112.07 40.18
CA ARG A 301 -45.28 -111.29 41.19
C ARG A 301 -43.89 -110.92 40.70
N TYR A 302 -43.19 -111.84 40.04
CA TYR A 302 -41.92 -111.54 39.38
C TYR A 302 -42.06 -110.46 38.32
N GLU A 303 -43.03 -110.58 37.39
CA GLU A 303 -43.25 -109.57 36.35
C GLU A 303 -43.53 -108.19 36.96
N LEU A 304 -44.37 -108.14 38.00
CA LEU A 304 -44.64 -106.90 38.74
C LEU A 304 -43.37 -106.30 39.34
N SER A 305 -42.55 -107.11 40.03
CA SER A 305 -41.28 -106.64 40.63
C SER A 305 -40.25 -106.18 39.59
N ALA A 306 -40.24 -106.80 38.41
CA ALA A 306 -39.37 -106.40 37.31
C ALA A 306 -39.81 -105.05 36.70
N SER A 307 -41.12 -104.86 36.53
CA SER A 307 -41.69 -103.57 36.12
C SER A 307 -41.42 -102.47 37.16
N GLN A 308 -41.52 -102.76 38.45
CA GLN A 308 -41.22 -101.81 39.54
C GLN A 308 -39.75 -101.39 39.53
N LEU A 309 -38.80 -102.32 39.34
CA LEU A 309 -37.39 -101.97 39.19
C LEU A 309 -37.14 -101.10 37.94
N ALA A 310 -37.76 -101.44 36.81
CA ALA A 310 -37.65 -100.66 35.59
C ALA A 310 -38.20 -99.24 35.76
N GLU A 311 -39.32 -99.08 36.47
CA GLU A 311 -39.90 -97.78 36.83
C GLU A 311 -38.99 -96.97 37.76
N ALA A 312 -38.44 -97.60 38.81
CA ALA A 312 -37.47 -96.96 39.72
C ALA A 312 -36.19 -96.52 39.00
N GLN A 313 -35.69 -97.31 38.04
CA GLN A 313 -34.56 -96.93 37.21
C GLN A 313 -34.90 -95.82 36.22
N ALA A 314 -36.10 -95.84 35.63
CA ALA A 314 -36.56 -94.81 34.71
C ALA A 314 -36.73 -93.45 35.42
N THR A 315 -37.31 -93.44 36.61
CA THR A 315 -37.46 -92.23 37.44
C THR A 315 -36.10 -91.64 37.83
N LYS A 316 -35.12 -92.48 38.20
CA LYS A 316 -33.74 -92.03 38.43
C LYS A 316 -33.11 -91.40 37.19
N LYS A 317 -33.17 -92.06 36.03
CA LYS A 317 -32.63 -91.54 34.76
C LYS A 317 -33.31 -90.25 34.32
N ALA A 318 -34.62 -90.14 34.49
CA ALA A 318 -35.37 -88.92 34.19
C ALA A 318 -34.90 -87.76 35.07
N ARG A 319 -34.74 -87.99 36.38
CA ARG A 319 -34.24 -86.98 37.31
C ARG A 319 -32.80 -86.56 37.01
N GLU A 320 -31.95 -87.49 36.59
CA GLU A 320 -30.58 -87.22 36.14
C GLU A 320 -30.53 -86.36 34.88
N ALA A 321 -31.39 -86.65 33.89
CA ALA A 321 -31.52 -85.85 32.69
C ALA A 321 -32.04 -84.42 32.98
N ASP A 322 -32.95 -84.26 33.95
CA ASP A 322 -33.41 -82.94 34.39
C ASP A 322 -32.30 -82.16 35.09
N GLY A 323 -31.56 -82.82 35.98
CA GLY A 323 -30.42 -82.27 36.69
C GLY A 323 -30.76 -80.94 37.38
N VAL A 324 -29.91 -79.94 37.16
CA VAL A 324 -30.08 -78.55 37.62
C VAL A 324 -30.14 -77.54 36.47
N ARG A 325 -30.53 -77.99 35.27
CA ARG A 325 -30.50 -77.17 34.04
C ARG A 325 -31.26 -75.85 34.17
N ALA A 326 -32.39 -75.84 34.88
CA ALA A 326 -33.18 -74.63 35.10
C ALA A 326 -32.43 -73.58 35.94
N ALA A 327 -31.74 -74.01 37.01
CA ALA A 327 -30.94 -73.12 37.85
C ALA A 327 -29.67 -72.64 37.13
N GLU A 328 -29.04 -73.50 36.32
CA GLU A 328 -27.90 -73.11 35.48
C GLU A 328 -28.29 -72.09 34.41
N ALA A 329 -29.44 -72.29 33.76
CA ALA A 329 -29.98 -71.34 32.77
C ALA A 329 -30.33 -69.97 33.41
N GLU A 330 -30.90 -69.95 34.61
CA GLU A 330 -31.17 -68.69 35.32
C GLU A 330 -29.87 -67.99 35.73
N LEU A 331 -28.87 -68.73 36.24
CA LEU A 331 -27.55 -68.14 36.54
C LEU A 331 -26.91 -67.52 35.29
N ALA A 332 -26.87 -68.26 34.17
CA ALA A 332 -26.32 -67.77 32.91
C ALA A 332 -27.05 -66.51 32.40
N ARG A 333 -28.38 -66.44 32.59
CA ARG A 333 -29.17 -65.24 32.27
C ARG A 333 -28.75 -64.04 33.14
N ARG A 334 -28.55 -64.24 34.44
CA ARG A 334 -28.12 -63.16 35.36
C ARG A 334 -26.69 -62.72 35.12
N GLU A 335 -25.80 -63.63 34.77
CA GLU A 335 -24.43 -63.31 34.35
C GLU A 335 -24.43 -62.42 33.11
N LYS A 336 -25.22 -62.77 32.09
CA LYS A 336 -25.37 -61.95 30.89
C LYS A 336 -25.95 -60.56 31.20
N GLU A 337 -26.99 -60.48 32.02
CA GLU A 337 -27.58 -59.20 32.44
C GLU A 337 -26.57 -58.32 33.19
N LEU A 338 -25.73 -58.91 34.04
CA LEU A 338 -24.65 -58.21 34.73
C LEU A 338 -23.58 -57.71 33.75
N GLU A 339 -23.18 -58.53 32.78
CA GLU A 339 -22.23 -58.16 31.73
C GLU A 339 -22.73 -56.97 30.91
N ASP A 340 -23.98 -57.00 30.43
CA ASP A 340 -24.61 -55.91 29.69
C ASP A 340 -24.67 -54.61 30.52
N THR A 341 -25.00 -54.73 31.81
CA THR A 341 -25.07 -53.58 32.73
C THR A 341 -23.69 -52.98 32.98
N ARG A 342 -22.65 -53.82 33.15
CA ARG A 342 -21.25 -53.40 33.32
C ARG A 342 -20.69 -52.76 32.04
N ALA A 343 -20.99 -53.31 30.88
CA ALA A 343 -20.61 -52.73 29.59
C ALA A 343 -21.21 -51.33 29.43
N THR A 344 -22.48 -51.16 29.79
CA THR A 344 -23.15 -49.85 29.79
C THR A 344 -22.47 -48.87 30.75
N LEU A 345 -22.10 -49.30 31.96
CA LEU A 345 -21.36 -48.46 32.90
C LEU A 345 -19.99 -48.06 32.34
N SER A 346 -19.25 -49.01 31.75
CA SER A 346 -17.94 -48.75 31.16
C SER A 346 -18.02 -47.71 30.03
N LEU A 347 -19.08 -47.73 29.22
CA LEU A 347 -19.30 -46.72 28.18
C LEU A 347 -19.58 -45.33 28.76
N LEU A 348 -20.35 -45.25 29.86
CA LEU A 348 -20.59 -43.99 30.56
C LEU A 348 -19.31 -43.45 31.23
N GLU A 349 -18.49 -44.31 31.82
CA GLU A 349 -17.24 -43.91 32.48
C GLU A 349 -16.14 -43.51 31.48
N ALA A 350 -16.08 -44.15 30.31
CA ALA A 350 -15.19 -43.76 29.22
C ALA A 350 -15.54 -42.37 28.65
N GLY A 351 -16.80 -41.93 28.80
CA GLY A 351 -17.27 -40.61 28.40
C GLY A 351 -17.28 -40.40 26.89
N SER A 352 -17.01 -39.17 26.45
CA SER A 352 -16.91 -38.84 25.03
C SER A 352 -15.59 -39.32 24.43
N ARG A 353 -15.63 -39.76 23.18
CA ARG A 353 -14.44 -40.25 22.47
C ARG A 353 -13.44 -39.09 22.25
N PRO A 354 -12.14 -39.32 22.41
CA PRO A 354 -11.13 -38.28 22.21
C PRO A 354 -11.15 -37.73 20.77
N GLU A 355 -11.48 -38.58 19.79
CA GLU A 355 -11.60 -38.19 18.38
C GLU A 355 -12.74 -37.18 18.16
N ASP A 356 -13.86 -37.31 18.88
CA ASP A 356 -14.98 -36.37 18.79
C ASP A 356 -14.59 -35.01 19.39
N ILE A 357 -13.86 -35.02 20.51
CA ILE A 357 -13.33 -33.80 21.13
C ILE A 357 -12.32 -33.13 20.19
N GLU A 358 -11.41 -33.91 19.58
CA GLU A 358 -10.42 -33.40 18.65
C GLU A 358 -11.08 -32.76 17.42
N ALA A 359 -12.07 -33.43 16.82
CA ALA A 359 -12.82 -32.91 15.68
C ALA A 359 -13.51 -31.57 15.99
N GLU A 360 -14.18 -31.45 17.13
CA GLU A 360 -14.81 -30.19 17.55
C GLU A 360 -13.77 -29.12 17.96
N THR A 361 -12.61 -29.50 18.50
CA THR A 361 -11.52 -28.53 18.75
C THR A 361 -10.94 -28.00 17.44
N ALA A 362 -10.76 -28.84 16.43
CA ALA A 362 -10.32 -28.41 15.10
C ALA A 362 -11.36 -27.48 14.45
N ARG A 363 -12.65 -27.80 14.62
CA ARG A 363 -13.75 -26.93 14.18
C ARG A 363 -13.71 -25.57 14.87
N ARG A 364 -13.51 -25.53 16.20
CA ARG A 364 -13.35 -24.29 16.97
C ARG A 364 -12.17 -23.46 16.46
N THR A 365 -11.01 -24.07 16.26
CA THR A 365 -9.81 -23.38 15.77
C THR A 365 -10.05 -22.74 14.42
N ARG A 366 -10.66 -23.46 13.47
CA ARG A 366 -11.03 -22.90 12.16
C ARG A 366 -11.95 -21.69 12.28
N LEU A 367 -13.00 -21.76 13.12
CA LEU A 367 -13.92 -20.64 13.32
C LEU A 367 -13.25 -19.43 14.00
N LEU A 368 -12.29 -19.67 14.89
CA LEU A 368 -11.50 -18.60 15.50
C LEU A 368 -10.60 -17.89 14.48
N GLU A 369 -9.96 -18.62 13.56
CA GLU A 369 -9.17 -18.01 12.48
C GLU A 369 -10.06 -17.20 11.52
N GLU A 370 -11.24 -17.71 11.17
CA GLU A 370 -12.24 -16.95 10.38
C GLU A 370 -12.71 -15.69 11.13
N LEU A 371 -12.93 -15.78 12.44
CA LEU A 371 -13.30 -14.62 13.26
C LEU A 371 -12.16 -13.59 13.30
N LYS A 372 -10.93 -14.04 13.51
CA LYS A 372 -9.73 -13.19 13.51
C LYS A 372 -9.54 -12.48 12.18
N TYR A 373 -9.75 -13.16 11.07
CA TYR A 373 -9.71 -12.55 9.73
C TYR A 373 -10.71 -11.39 9.61
N LEU A 374 -11.96 -11.58 10.06
CA LEU A 374 -12.97 -10.52 10.05
C LEU A 374 -12.64 -9.38 11.03
N GLU A 375 -12.00 -9.68 12.17
CA GLU A 375 -11.55 -8.66 13.12
C GLU A 375 -10.37 -7.85 12.57
N ASP A 376 -9.44 -8.48 11.86
CA ASP A 376 -8.35 -7.82 11.14
C ASP A 376 -8.90 -6.93 10.01
N GLN A 377 -9.90 -7.39 9.27
CA GLN A 377 -10.61 -6.56 8.29
C GLN A 377 -11.27 -5.34 8.96
N LYS A 378 -11.87 -5.52 10.15
CA LYS A 378 -12.44 -4.42 10.93
C LYS A 378 -11.38 -3.42 11.38
N GLY A 379 -10.20 -3.89 11.81
CA GLY A 379 -9.07 -3.02 12.17
C GLY A 379 -8.58 -2.18 10.98
N LYS A 380 -8.60 -2.76 9.78
CA LYS A 380 -8.22 -2.09 8.52
C LYS A 380 -9.24 -1.07 8.01
N LEU A 381 -10.44 -0.99 8.59
CA LEU A 381 -11.40 0.06 8.25
C LEU A 381 -10.88 1.46 8.60
N GLN A 382 -10.02 1.56 9.61
CA GLN A 382 -9.37 2.81 9.98
C GLN A 382 -8.10 2.96 9.15
N VAL A 383 -8.18 3.80 8.12
CA VAL A 383 -7.02 4.09 7.26
C VAL A 383 -6.15 5.12 7.97
N ARG A 384 -4.91 4.72 8.27
CA ARG A 384 -3.94 5.50 9.05
C ARG A 384 -2.80 5.99 8.18
N SER A 385 -2.18 7.09 8.57
CA SER A 385 -0.95 7.57 7.93
C SER A 385 0.24 6.69 8.33
N MET A 386 1.09 6.29 7.38
CA MET A 386 2.37 5.61 7.68
C MET A 386 3.50 6.58 8.00
N ALA A 387 3.35 7.87 7.66
CA ALA A 387 4.38 8.88 7.81
C ALA A 387 3.82 10.17 8.42
N ALA A 388 4.68 10.96 9.04
CA ALA A 388 4.33 12.32 9.44
C ALA A 388 4.31 13.24 8.21
N GLY A 389 3.37 14.19 8.16
CA GLY A 389 3.31 15.15 7.07
C GLY A 389 2.00 15.93 7.03
N VAL A 390 1.72 16.54 5.87
CA VAL A 390 0.50 17.30 5.59
C VAL A 390 -0.27 16.60 4.48
N ILE A 391 -1.60 16.54 4.60
CA ILE A 391 -2.45 15.97 3.55
C ILE A 391 -2.52 16.93 2.37
N ALA A 392 -2.17 16.43 1.18
CA ALA A 392 -2.15 17.20 -0.07
C ALA A 392 -3.35 16.92 -0.99
N THR A 393 -4.18 15.92 -0.67
CA THR A 393 -5.32 15.54 -1.54
C THR A 393 -6.50 16.49 -1.33
N PRO A 394 -6.98 17.17 -2.40
CA PRO A 394 -8.02 18.16 -2.26
C PRO A 394 -9.40 17.54 -2.06
N ARG A 395 -10.23 18.23 -1.26
CA ARG A 395 -11.64 17.92 -1.04
C ARG A 395 -11.90 16.45 -0.68
N LEU A 396 -11.14 15.93 0.29
CA LEU A 396 -11.27 14.54 0.73
C LEU A 396 -12.67 14.21 1.28
N LYS A 397 -13.34 15.17 1.93
CA LYS A 397 -14.73 15.02 2.42
C LYS A 397 -15.77 14.82 1.32
N ASP A 398 -15.55 15.36 0.12
CA ASP A 398 -16.47 15.17 -1.02
C ASP A 398 -16.46 13.70 -1.51
N ARG A 399 -15.46 12.90 -1.08
CA ARG A 399 -15.37 11.47 -1.38
C ARG A 399 -16.13 10.58 -0.40
N ILE A 400 -16.75 11.14 0.65
CA ILE A 400 -17.62 10.38 1.57
C ILE A 400 -18.74 9.72 0.76
N GLY A 401 -18.97 8.44 0.99
CA GLY A 401 -19.92 7.59 0.27
C GLY A 401 -19.38 6.98 -1.02
N GLN A 402 -18.17 7.33 -1.47
CA GLN A 402 -17.55 6.67 -2.63
C GLN A 402 -16.96 5.31 -2.24
N LEU A 403 -17.06 4.34 -3.15
CA LEU A 403 -16.42 3.04 -3.01
C LEU A 403 -14.91 3.18 -3.24
N ALA A 404 -14.12 2.79 -2.26
CA ALA A 404 -12.68 2.63 -2.38
C ALA A 404 -12.36 1.13 -2.47
N GLU A 405 -11.77 0.72 -3.59
CA GLU A 405 -11.30 -0.66 -3.78
C GLU A 405 -9.95 -0.88 -3.09
N VAL A 406 -9.60 -2.13 -2.79
CA VAL A 406 -8.29 -2.48 -2.22
C VAL A 406 -7.17 -1.94 -3.11
N GLY A 407 -6.23 -1.21 -2.51
CA GLY A 407 -5.09 -0.61 -3.22
C GLY A 407 -5.41 0.73 -3.90
N SER A 408 -6.67 1.16 -3.93
CA SER A 408 -7.01 2.48 -4.49
C SER A 408 -6.43 3.62 -3.64
N LEU A 409 -6.05 4.72 -4.29
CA LEU A 409 -5.49 5.90 -3.63
C LEU A 409 -6.58 6.64 -2.84
N ILE A 410 -6.40 6.71 -1.52
CA ILE A 410 -7.27 7.49 -0.63
C ILE A 410 -6.80 8.94 -0.60
N CYS A 411 -5.55 9.14 -0.18
CA CYS A 411 -4.94 10.46 -0.07
C CYS A 411 -3.40 10.38 -0.19
N VAL A 412 -2.78 11.54 -0.32
CA VAL A 412 -1.33 11.71 -0.37
C VAL A 412 -0.91 12.55 0.83
N VAL A 413 0.11 12.08 1.54
CA VAL A 413 0.74 12.76 2.67
C VAL A 413 2.13 13.23 2.23
N GLU A 414 2.37 14.53 2.33
CA GLU A 414 3.63 15.16 1.92
C GLU A 414 4.40 15.67 3.14
N ASP A 415 5.70 15.38 3.19
CA ASP A 415 6.62 15.97 4.16
C ASP A 415 7.10 17.34 3.65
N LEU A 416 6.71 18.39 4.37
CA LEU A 416 7.05 19.78 4.06
C LEU A 416 8.18 20.35 4.92
N ALA A 417 8.79 19.55 5.81
CA ALA A 417 9.88 20.01 6.66
C ALA A 417 11.16 20.29 5.84
N VAL A 418 11.48 19.37 4.94
CA VAL A 418 12.55 19.51 3.94
C VAL A 418 11.90 19.44 2.57
N LEU A 419 12.10 20.48 1.76
CA LEU A 419 11.57 20.56 0.41
C LEU A 419 12.69 20.30 -0.59
N ARG A 420 12.38 19.55 -1.65
CA ARG A 420 13.29 19.35 -2.76
C ARG A 420 12.92 20.30 -3.88
N VAL A 421 13.88 21.06 -4.37
CA VAL A 421 13.65 22.03 -5.44
C VAL A 421 14.31 21.53 -6.72
N GLU A 422 13.49 21.43 -7.77
CA GLU A 422 13.88 21.00 -9.10
C GLU A 422 14.09 22.24 -9.98
N ILE A 423 15.35 22.55 -10.29
CA ILE A 423 15.71 23.72 -11.08
C ILE A 423 16.01 23.30 -12.51
N LEU A 424 15.26 23.83 -13.48
CA LEU A 424 15.47 23.62 -14.90
C LEU A 424 16.50 24.64 -15.41
N ILE A 425 17.70 24.15 -15.73
CA ILE A 425 18.80 24.95 -16.25
C ILE A 425 19.06 24.57 -17.72
N PRO A 426 19.25 25.54 -18.64
CA PRO A 426 19.62 25.23 -20.02
C PRO A 426 20.89 24.36 -20.10
N GLU A 427 20.88 23.35 -20.97
CA GLU A 427 22.01 22.41 -21.14
C GLU A 427 23.34 23.14 -21.38
N GLU A 428 23.31 24.23 -22.13
CA GLU A 428 24.47 25.07 -22.43
C GLU A 428 25.19 25.60 -21.18
N ASP A 429 24.47 25.78 -20.07
CA ASP A 429 25.00 26.38 -18.85
C ASP A 429 25.39 25.35 -17.78
N VAL A 430 25.10 24.07 -18.00
CA VAL A 430 25.28 23.01 -17.00
C VAL A 430 26.75 22.57 -16.86
N ALA A 431 27.54 22.65 -17.92
CA ALA A 431 28.91 22.10 -18.01
C ALA A 431 29.95 22.64 -17.00
N GLY A 432 29.59 23.59 -16.13
CA GLY A 432 30.43 23.98 -14.98
C GLY A 432 29.62 24.32 -13.74
N LEU A 433 28.48 23.66 -13.58
CA LEU A 433 27.83 23.52 -12.29
C LEU A 433 28.48 22.38 -11.52
N GLN A 434 28.64 22.57 -10.21
CA GLN A 434 29.22 21.58 -9.32
C GLN A 434 28.30 21.38 -8.12
N PRO A 435 28.20 20.15 -7.58
CA PRO A 435 27.57 19.92 -6.28
C PRO A 435 28.19 20.83 -5.19
N GLY A 436 27.36 21.32 -4.28
CA GLY A 436 27.74 22.22 -3.19
C GLY A 436 27.68 23.72 -3.51
N GLN A 437 27.47 24.11 -4.77
CA GLN A 437 27.32 25.54 -5.13
C GLN A 437 26.09 26.16 -4.45
N SER A 438 26.22 27.44 -4.06
CA SER A 438 25.14 28.19 -3.43
C SER A 438 24.10 28.63 -4.46
N ILE A 439 22.83 28.50 -4.07
CA ILE A 439 21.67 28.84 -4.88
C ILE A 439 20.78 29.79 -4.08
N GLU A 440 20.36 30.88 -4.71
CA GLU A 440 19.28 31.72 -4.21
C GLU A 440 17.98 31.40 -4.95
N LEU A 441 16.92 31.12 -4.20
CA LEU A 441 15.61 30.81 -4.74
C LEU A 441 14.64 31.94 -4.39
N LYS A 442 13.89 32.40 -5.40
CA LYS A 442 12.77 33.32 -5.24
C LYS A 442 11.50 32.72 -5.82
N ALA A 443 10.58 32.34 -4.94
CA ALA A 443 9.26 31.85 -5.35
C ALA A 443 8.43 33.01 -5.91
N ARG A 444 7.65 32.76 -6.97
CA ARG A 444 6.77 33.80 -7.56
C ARG A 444 5.72 34.29 -6.58
N ALA A 445 5.25 33.41 -5.70
CA ALA A 445 4.29 33.75 -4.65
C ALA A 445 4.91 34.61 -3.53
N LEU A 446 6.24 34.61 -3.37
CA LEU A 446 6.97 35.27 -2.29
C LEU A 446 8.17 36.05 -2.87
N PRO A 447 7.94 37.16 -3.62
CA PRO A 447 9.02 37.85 -4.35
C PRO A 447 10.03 38.58 -3.46
N PHE A 448 9.65 38.88 -2.21
CA PHE A 448 10.47 39.59 -1.23
C PHE A 448 11.23 38.65 -0.28
N ASP A 449 10.89 37.36 -0.25
CA ASP A 449 11.60 36.36 0.55
C ASP A 449 12.66 35.67 -0.34
N THR A 450 13.85 35.48 0.20
CA THR A 450 14.96 34.75 -0.44
C THR A 450 15.22 33.47 0.34
N PHE A 451 15.28 32.34 -0.36
CA PHE A 451 15.59 31.04 0.23
C PHE A 451 16.93 30.56 -0.28
N ASP A 452 17.87 30.37 0.65
CA ASP A 452 19.21 29.88 0.33
C ASP A 452 19.22 28.35 0.30
N ALA A 453 19.85 27.80 -0.73
CA ALA A 453 19.99 26.37 -0.94
C ALA A 453 21.39 26.02 -1.46
N LYS A 454 21.70 24.73 -1.52
CA LYS A 454 22.92 24.22 -2.16
C LYS A 454 22.59 23.16 -3.19
N VAL A 455 23.37 23.12 -4.27
CA VAL A 455 23.26 22.06 -5.28
C VAL A 455 23.55 20.71 -4.60
N GLU A 456 22.57 19.83 -4.54
CA GLU A 456 22.74 18.46 -4.04
C GLU A 456 23.27 17.59 -5.19
N ARG A 457 22.54 17.57 -6.32
CA ARG A 457 22.85 16.72 -7.46
C ARG A 457 22.37 17.33 -8.77
N ILE A 458 23.08 17.02 -9.86
CA ILE A 458 22.70 17.39 -11.22
C ILE A 458 22.17 16.12 -11.92
N ALA A 459 21.05 16.22 -12.65
CA ALA A 459 20.50 15.12 -13.41
C ALA A 459 21.45 14.70 -14.54
N PRO A 460 21.67 13.40 -14.79
CA PRO A 460 22.51 12.94 -15.89
C PRO A 460 21.83 13.04 -17.26
N SER A 461 20.51 13.21 -17.29
CA SER A 461 19.71 13.29 -18.52
C SER A 461 19.13 14.70 -18.72
N ALA A 462 19.14 15.14 -19.97
CA ALA A 462 18.45 16.36 -20.38
C ALA A 462 16.98 16.07 -20.72
N LEU A 463 16.10 16.99 -20.32
CA LEU A 463 14.70 17.03 -20.68
C LEU A 463 14.51 18.03 -21.82
N ILE A 464 13.85 17.60 -22.90
CA ILE A 464 13.51 18.50 -24.01
C ILE A 464 12.23 19.22 -23.63
N THR A 465 12.30 20.54 -23.46
CA THR A 465 11.10 21.35 -23.22
C THR A 465 10.38 21.58 -24.57
N PRO A 466 9.14 21.08 -24.76
CA PRO A 466 8.45 21.13 -26.06
C PRO A 466 8.20 22.56 -26.55
N ASP A 467 8.07 23.52 -25.63
CA ASP A 467 7.76 24.91 -25.93
C ASP A 467 8.93 25.72 -26.53
N LYS A 468 10.19 25.29 -26.30
CA LYS A 468 11.38 26.08 -26.68
C LYS A 468 12.42 25.38 -27.54
N ARG A 469 12.24 24.09 -27.88
CA ARG A 469 13.28 23.25 -28.54
C ARG A 469 14.66 23.36 -27.85
N GLN A 470 14.67 23.68 -26.56
CA GLN A 470 15.87 23.78 -25.74
C GLN A 470 15.89 22.61 -24.77
N SER A 471 17.02 21.92 -24.73
CA SER A 471 17.33 20.90 -23.75
C SER A 471 17.66 21.58 -22.41
N THR A 472 17.00 21.14 -21.35
CA THR A 472 17.23 21.60 -19.97
C THR A 472 17.64 20.44 -19.11
N ILE A 473 18.56 20.63 -18.17
CA ILE A 473 18.96 19.64 -17.18
C ILE A 473 18.40 20.07 -15.83
N THR A 474 17.82 19.11 -15.12
CA THR A 474 17.28 19.34 -13.77
C THR A 474 18.40 19.30 -12.75
N VAL A 475 18.51 20.35 -11.95
CA VAL A 475 19.39 20.42 -10.77
C VAL A 475 18.54 20.30 -9.52
N TYR A 476 18.87 19.33 -8.67
CA TYR A 476 18.20 19.08 -7.42
C TYR A 476 18.93 19.79 -6.28
N CYS A 477 18.17 20.40 -5.39
CA CYS A 477 18.65 20.99 -4.17
C CYS A 477 17.63 20.83 -3.05
N ASP A 478 18.10 20.70 -1.83
CA ASP A 478 17.24 20.64 -0.64
C ASP A 478 17.17 22.02 0.03
N VAL A 479 15.97 22.38 0.47
CA VAL A 479 15.66 23.65 1.11
C VAL A 479 14.94 23.38 2.43
N ALA A 480 15.49 23.92 3.52
CA ALA A 480 14.81 23.89 4.81
C ALA A 480 13.64 24.87 4.80
N ASN A 481 12.43 24.40 5.06
CA ASN A 481 11.21 25.22 4.98
C ASN A 481 10.94 25.95 6.31
N GLN A 482 11.83 26.86 6.69
CA GLN A 482 11.71 27.62 7.94
C GLN A 482 10.43 28.48 7.92
N GLY A 483 9.48 28.17 8.81
CA GLY A 483 8.20 28.85 8.90
C GLY A 483 7.14 28.40 7.88
N GLU A 484 7.37 27.28 7.17
CA GLU A 484 6.37 26.61 6.29
C GLU A 484 5.72 27.51 5.23
N LYS A 485 6.46 28.54 4.79
CA LYS A 485 5.99 29.48 3.78
C LYS A 485 5.98 28.86 2.37
N LEU A 486 6.93 27.98 2.08
CA LEU A 486 7.01 27.30 0.79
C LEU A 486 6.06 26.11 0.78
N LYS A 487 5.28 26.00 -0.29
CA LYS A 487 4.37 24.87 -0.54
C LYS A 487 4.85 24.07 -1.73
N SER A 488 4.50 22.78 -1.73
CA SER A 488 4.63 21.88 -2.88
C SER A 488 3.95 22.47 -4.12
N GLY A 489 4.58 22.32 -5.29
CA GLY A 489 4.12 22.86 -6.57
C GLY A 489 4.37 24.36 -6.79
N MET A 490 4.92 25.09 -5.81
CA MET A 490 5.32 26.49 -6.03
C MET A 490 6.41 26.57 -7.10
N THR A 491 6.33 27.60 -7.94
CA THR A 491 7.34 27.87 -8.96
C THR A 491 8.04 29.20 -8.73
N GLY A 492 9.27 29.31 -9.22
CA GLY A 492 10.11 30.47 -9.00
C GLY A 492 11.27 30.59 -9.96
N MET A 493 12.16 31.53 -9.65
CA MET A 493 13.43 31.72 -10.34
C MET A 493 14.58 31.44 -9.37
N ALA A 494 15.48 30.56 -9.81
CA ALA A 494 16.69 30.19 -9.10
C ALA A 494 17.88 30.91 -9.71
N ARG A 495 18.79 31.34 -8.85
CA ARG A 495 20.10 31.91 -9.20
C ARG A 495 21.19 31.01 -8.65
N VAL A 496 21.92 30.35 -9.55
CA VAL A 496 23.04 29.48 -9.17
C VAL A 496 24.35 30.23 -9.37
N TYR A 497 25.12 30.40 -8.29
CA TYR A 497 26.38 31.12 -8.33
C TYR A 497 27.51 30.22 -8.83
N ARG A 498 28.15 30.61 -9.94
CA ARG A 498 29.30 29.90 -10.56
C ARG A 498 30.64 30.58 -10.30
N GLY A 499 30.70 31.38 -9.23
CA GLY A 499 31.86 32.18 -8.86
C GLY A 499 31.96 33.49 -9.63
N TYR A 500 33.16 34.09 -9.60
CA TYR A 500 33.41 35.41 -10.19
C TYR A 500 34.18 35.29 -11.51
N ARG A 501 33.68 35.92 -12.57
CA ARG A 501 34.36 36.01 -13.87
C ARG A 501 34.25 37.42 -14.45
N PRO A 502 35.31 37.92 -15.12
CA PRO A 502 35.22 39.19 -15.84
C PRO A 502 34.16 39.16 -16.95
N PHE A 503 33.44 40.26 -17.12
CA PHE A 503 32.35 40.36 -18.10
C PHE A 503 32.83 40.09 -19.53
N GLY A 504 33.99 40.63 -19.91
CA GLY A 504 34.60 40.41 -21.22
C GLY A 504 34.86 38.93 -21.49
N ILE A 505 35.30 38.17 -20.48
CA ILE A 505 35.53 36.73 -20.59
C ILE A 505 34.20 35.98 -20.79
N ILE A 506 33.14 36.36 -20.08
CA ILE A 506 31.81 35.75 -20.23
C ILE A 506 31.28 35.97 -21.65
N LEU A 507 31.39 37.20 -22.16
CA LEU A 507 30.89 37.57 -23.49
C LEU A 507 31.65 36.85 -24.61
N VAL A 508 32.99 36.81 -24.52
CA VAL A 508 33.84 36.08 -25.47
C VAL A 508 33.56 34.59 -25.41
N HIS A 509 33.45 33.98 -24.22
CA HIS A 509 33.16 32.55 -24.09
C HIS A 509 31.81 32.17 -24.67
N LYS A 510 30.78 33.00 -24.49
CA LYS A 510 29.45 32.75 -25.08
C LYS A 510 29.52 32.76 -26.60
N ALA A 511 30.21 33.75 -27.19
CA ALA A 511 30.41 33.84 -28.64
C ALA A 511 31.25 32.68 -29.18
N LEU A 512 32.36 32.33 -28.52
CA LEU A 512 33.23 31.23 -28.93
C LEU A 512 32.54 29.88 -28.84
N ARG A 513 31.76 29.64 -27.77
CA ARG A 513 31.00 28.39 -27.61
C ARG A 513 29.98 28.25 -28.74
N TYR A 514 29.21 29.30 -29.01
CA TYR A 514 28.24 29.30 -30.12
C TYR A 514 28.91 29.02 -31.47
N LEU A 515 30.03 29.69 -31.76
CA LEU A 515 30.79 29.44 -32.99
C LEU A 515 31.30 27.99 -33.06
N ARG A 516 31.82 27.45 -31.96
CA ARG A 516 32.37 26.09 -31.91
C ARG A 516 31.30 25.02 -32.03
N THR A 517 30.13 25.19 -31.41
CA THR A 517 29.03 24.23 -31.47
C THR A 517 28.35 24.22 -32.83
N GLU A 518 28.17 25.39 -33.45
CA GLU A 518 27.42 25.51 -34.71
C GLU A 518 28.30 25.25 -35.94
N PHE A 519 29.57 25.66 -35.91
CA PHE A 519 30.50 25.55 -37.03
C PHE A 519 31.55 24.45 -36.88
N TRP A 520 31.49 23.65 -35.79
CA TRP A 520 32.37 22.49 -35.53
C TRP A 520 33.86 22.81 -35.76
N TRP A 521 34.30 23.96 -35.28
CA TRP A 521 35.68 24.46 -35.41
C TRP A 521 36.60 24.04 -34.26
#